data_AF-A0AAW1N4B8-F1
#
_entry.id   AF-A0AAW1N4B8-F1
#
_cell.length_a   1.000
_cell.length_b   1.000
_cell.length_c   1.000
_cell.angle_alpha   90.00
_cell.angle_beta   90.00
_cell.angle_gamma   90.00
#
_symmetry.space_group_name_H-M   'P 1'
#
loop_
_entity.id
_entity.type
_entity.pdbx_description
1 polymer ?
#
loop_
_entity_poly.entity_id
_entity_poly.type
_entity_poly.pdbx_seq_one_letter_code
_entity_poly.pdbx_strand_id
1 'polypeptide(L)'
;MLRGWMEDNNYTQWSTGCYFVQFQKNSSLYRVINRTPYKALFGADPKLGLSSSAIPKDVLSRITSEEELETFLNANAAIENEQNNIAMELDDNINNDVELDPE
;
A
#
# COMPACT_ATOMS: atom_id res chain seq x y z
N MET A 1 6.91 17.02 -16.43
CA MET A 1 6.74 16.64 -15.01
C MET A 1 6.67 17.89 -14.13
N LEU A 2 7.70 18.75 -14.07
CA LEU A 2 7.64 19.98 -13.26
C LEU A 2 6.53 20.94 -13.69
N ARG A 3 6.44 21.26 -14.98
CA ARG A 3 5.35 22.09 -15.49
C ARG A 3 3.96 21.51 -15.16
N GLY A 4 3.76 20.22 -15.40
CA GLY A 4 2.50 19.54 -15.07
C GLY A 4 2.19 19.59 -13.58
N TRP A 5 3.17 19.31 -12.72
CA TRP A 5 3.00 19.44 -11.27
C TRP A 5 2.62 20.87 -10.85
N MET A 6 3.21 21.89 -11.47
CA MET A 6 2.89 23.29 -11.21
C MET A 6 1.47 23.66 -11.65
N GLU A 7 1.02 23.16 -12.80
CA GLU A 7 -0.35 23.32 -13.30
C GLU A 7 -1.35 22.60 -12.38
N ASP A 8 -1.07 21.35 -11.98
CA ASP A 8 -1.94 20.54 -11.12
C ASP A 8 -2.11 21.13 -9.71
N ASN A 9 -1.08 21.80 -9.18
CA ASN A 9 -1.05 22.35 -7.82
C ASN A 9 -1.31 23.86 -7.77
N ASN A 10 -1.63 24.51 -8.91
CA ASN A 10 -1.75 25.97 -9.01
C ASN A 10 -0.57 26.72 -8.35
N TYR A 11 0.65 26.23 -8.56
CA TYR A 11 1.85 26.71 -7.88
C TYR A 11 2.85 27.31 -8.88
N THR A 12 3.32 28.54 -8.62
CA THR A 12 4.25 29.25 -9.53
C THR A 12 5.71 29.17 -9.10
N GLN A 13 5.97 28.76 -7.85
CA GLN A 13 7.33 28.60 -7.35
C GLN A 13 7.93 27.26 -7.76
N TRP A 14 8.60 27.26 -8.91
CA TRP A 14 9.22 26.06 -9.51
C TRP A 14 10.28 25.42 -8.60
N SER A 15 11.00 26.21 -7.80
CA SER A 15 12.05 25.70 -6.91
C SER A 15 11.49 24.76 -5.86
N THR A 16 10.29 25.04 -5.34
CA THR A 16 9.56 24.19 -4.41
C THR A 16 9.06 22.93 -5.12
N GLY A 17 8.47 23.07 -6.31
CA GLY A 17 8.01 21.94 -7.12
C GLY A 17 9.11 20.94 -7.49
N CYS A 18 10.35 21.40 -7.65
CA CYS A 18 11.50 20.53 -7.91
C CYS A 18 11.68 19.45 -6.85
N TYR A 19 11.42 19.72 -5.57
CA TYR A 19 11.55 18.71 -4.51
C TYR A 19 10.52 17.58 -4.67
N PHE A 20 9.26 17.94 -4.95
CA PHE A 20 8.18 16.98 -5.15
C PHE A 20 8.40 16.12 -6.39
N VAL A 21 8.80 16.73 -7.50
CA VAL A 21 9.07 16.01 -8.75
C VAL A 21 10.28 15.09 -8.61
N GLN A 22 11.35 15.53 -7.95
CA GLN A 22 12.50 14.67 -7.67
C GLN A 22 12.09 13.47 -6.83
N PHE A 23 11.31 13.68 -5.77
CA PHE A 23 10.80 12.59 -4.95
C PHE A 23 9.95 11.62 -5.78
N GLN A 24 9.00 12.12 -6.57
CA GLN A 24 8.15 11.29 -7.41
C GLN A 24 8.96 10.45 -8.40
N LYS A 25 10.01 11.01 -9.02
CA LYS A 25 10.91 10.24 -9.90
C LYS A 25 11.72 9.19 -9.13
N ASN A 26 12.27 9.54 -7.98
CA ASN A 26 13.14 8.65 -7.21
C ASN A 26 12.35 7.52 -6.52
N SER A 27 11.07 7.73 -6.23
CA SER A 27 10.18 6.74 -5.62
C SER A 27 9.37 5.94 -6.64
N SER A 28 9.49 6.22 -7.93
CA SER A 28 8.80 5.46 -8.99
C SER A 28 9.54 4.15 -9.31
N LEU A 29 8.78 3.08 -9.56
CA LEU A 29 9.35 1.79 -9.95
C LEU A 29 10.03 1.90 -11.32
N TYR A 30 11.34 1.62 -11.36
CA TYR A 30 12.07 1.54 -12.61
C TYR A 30 12.07 0.09 -13.12
N ARG A 31 11.41 -0.14 -14.26
CA ARG A 31 11.10 -1.48 -14.78
C ARG A 31 12.33 -2.37 -14.98
N VAL A 32 13.44 -1.80 -15.46
CA VAL A 32 14.65 -2.58 -15.81
C VAL A 32 15.32 -3.19 -14.58
N ILE A 33 15.41 -2.43 -13.49
CA ILE A 33 16.05 -2.89 -12.24
C ILE A 33 15.05 -3.48 -11.24
N ASN A 34 13.76 -3.46 -11.57
CA ASN A 34 12.63 -3.85 -10.72
C ASN A 34 12.68 -3.26 -9.30
N ARG A 35 13.21 -2.04 -9.18
CA ARG A 35 13.39 -1.30 -7.92
C ARG A 35 13.19 0.20 -8.18
N THR A 36 12.87 0.94 -7.13
CA THR A 36 12.88 2.41 -7.20
C THR A 36 14.33 2.92 -7.14
N PRO A 37 14.69 4.01 -7.84
CA PRO A 37 16.02 4.63 -7.68
C PRO A 37 16.39 4.93 -6.24
N TYR A 38 15.41 5.36 -5.42
CA TYR A 38 15.58 5.56 -3.98
C TYR A 38 16.02 4.27 -3.28
N LYS A 39 15.30 3.17 -3.49
CA LYS A 39 15.63 1.87 -2.89
C LYS A 39 16.97 1.31 -3.38
N ALA A 40 17.30 1.55 -4.65
CA ALA A 40 18.60 1.16 -5.19
C ALA A 40 19.77 1.89 -4.51
N LEU A 41 19.59 3.17 -4.16
CA LEU A 41 20.62 3.97 -3.51
C LEU A 41 20.70 3.76 -1.99
N PHE A 42 19.57 3.74 -1.31
CA PHE A 42 19.51 3.72 0.16
C PHE A 42 19.24 2.34 0.75
N GLY A 43 18.92 1.33 -0.07
CA GLY A 43 18.61 -0.02 0.39
C GLY A 43 17.24 -0.17 1.08
N ALA A 44 16.49 0.92 1.27
CA ALA A 44 15.17 0.93 1.91
C ALA A 44 14.16 1.71 1.07
N ASP A 45 12.87 1.44 1.27
CA ASP A 45 11.81 2.22 0.66
C ASP A 45 11.71 3.62 1.28
N PRO A 46 11.25 4.63 0.51
CA PRO A 46 11.08 5.99 1.02
C PRO A 46 10.07 5.99 2.17
N LYS A 47 10.37 6.72 3.24
CA LYS A 47 9.43 6.92 4.36
C LYS A 47 8.29 7.81 3.88
N LEU A 48 7.09 7.24 3.78
CA LEU A 48 5.88 7.96 3.43
C LEU A 48 5.00 8.13 4.67
N GLY A 49 4.19 9.20 4.70
CA GLY A 49 3.22 9.43 5.77
C GLY A 49 2.02 8.49 5.66
N LEU A 50 1.18 8.49 6.70
CA LEU A 50 -0.04 7.67 6.76
C LEU A 50 -1.02 7.93 5.60
N SER A 51 -0.96 9.10 4.97
CA SER A 51 -1.80 9.45 3.82
C SER A 51 -1.55 8.58 2.58
N SER A 52 -0.41 7.88 2.51
CA SER A 52 -0.11 6.93 1.44
C SER A 52 -0.26 5.46 1.86
N SER A 53 -0.72 5.21 3.08
CA SER A 53 -1.01 3.86 3.56
C SER A 53 -2.27 3.31 2.89
N ALA A 54 -2.54 2.02 3.07
CA ALA A 54 -3.78 1.39 2.62
C ALA A 54 -5.01 1.77 3.48
N ILE A 55 -4.83 2.65 4.48
CA ILE A 55 -5.90 3.06 5.38
C ILE A 55 -6.86 4.01 4.64
N PRO A 56 -8.18 3.74 4.64
CA PRO A 56 -9.16 4.64 4.04
C PRO A 56 -9.07 6.06 4.61
N LYS A 57 -9.15 7.07 3.74
CA LYS A 57 -9.01 8.49 4.15
C LYS A 57 -10.02 8.90 5.23
N ASP A 58 -11.24 8.37 5.15
CA ASP A 58 -12.29 8.64 6.14
C ASP A 58 -11.90 8.13 7.53
N VAL A 59 -11.27 6.95 7.60
CA VAL A 59 -10.76 6.39 8.86
C VAL A 59 -9.57 7.19 9.36
N LEU A 60 -8.62 7.52 8.47
CA LEU A 60 -7.45 8.32 8.83
C LEU A 60 -7.84 9.70 9.40
N SER A 61 -8.96 10.29 8.94
CA SER A 61 -9.46 11.56 9.46
C SER A 61 -10.06 11.48 10.87
N ARG A 62 -10.46 10.28 11.31
CA ARG A 62 -11.05 10.04 12.63
C ARG A 62 -10.03 9.63 13.69
N ILE A 63 -8.92 9.04 13.26
CA ILE A 63 -7.82 8.64 14.13
C ILE A 63 -7.08 9.91 14.57
N THR A 64 -7.04 10.13 15.88
CA THR A 64 -6.40 11.31 16.50
C THR A 64 -5.24 10.95 17.41
N SER A 65 -5.20 9.71 17.93
CA SER A 65 -4.13 9.22 18.81
C SER A 65 -3.41 7.99 18.21
N GLU A 66 -2.21 7.74 18.72
CA GLU A 66 -1.44 6.53 18.36
C GLU A 66 -2.13 5.25 18.83
N GLU A 67 -2.78 5.28 20.00
CA GLU A 67 -3.54 4.16 20.56
C GLU A 67 -4.74 3.77 19.66
N GLU A 68 -5.46 4.76 19.12
CA GLU A 68 -6.55 4.54 18.15
C GLU A 68 -6.04 3.93 16.84
N LEU A 69 -4.85 4.34 16.39
CA LEU A 69 -4.22 3.75 15.21
C LEU A 69 -3.83 2.28 15.46
N GLU A 70 -3.22 2.00 16.61
CA GLU A 70 -2.78 0.65 16.98
C GLU A 70 -3.97 -0.31 17.10
N THR A 71 -5.04 0.11 17.78
CA THR A 71 -6.27 -0.69 17.91
C THR A 71 -6.91 -0.99 16.56
N PHE A 72 -6.92 -0.02 15.63
CA PHE A 72 -7.40 -0.22 14.27
C PHE A 72 -6.56 -1.23 13.49
N LEU A 73 -5.22 -1.14 13.56
CA LEU A 73 -4.32 -2.08 12.90
C LEU A 73 -4.49 -3.51 13.45
N ASN A 74 -4.59 -3.66 14.77
CA ASN A 74 -4.77 -4.95 15.41
C ASN A 74 -6.12 -5.58 15.07
N ALA A 75 -7.20 -4.78 14.99
CA ALA A 75 -8.51 -5.24 14.56
C ALA A 75 -8.49 -5.76 13.11
N ASN A 76 -7.84 -5.03 12.19
CA ASN A 76 -7.72 -5.48 10.80
C ASN A 76 -6.91 -6.78 10.68
N ALA A 77 -5.81 -6.90 11.42
CA ALA A 77 -5.00 -8.12 11.43
C ALA A 77 -5.78 -9.34 11.93
N ALA A 78 -6.66 -9.16 12.93
CA ALA A 78 -7.53 -10.24 13.40
C ALA A 78 -8.53 -10.69 12.31
N ILE A 79 -9.14 -9.74 11.60
CA ILE A 79 -10.08 -10.03 10.50
C ILE A 79 -9.40 -10.76 9.34
N GLU A 80 -8.21 -10.31 8.93
CA GLU A 80 -7.45 -10.97 7.86
C GLU A 80 -7.11 -12.42 8.20
N ASN A 81 -6.73 -12.69 9.46
CA ASN A 81 -6.45 -14.05 9.91
C ASN A 81 -7.70 -14.93 9.91
N GLU A 82 -8.85 -14.41 10.32
CA GLU A 82 -10.11 -15.15 10.31
C GLU A 82 -10.57 -15.49 8.88
N GLN A 83 -10.44 -14.55 7.94
CA GLN A 83 -10.76 -14.78 6.52
C GLN A 83 -9.83 -15.82 5.88
N ASN A 84 -8.53 -15.78 6.20
CA ASN A 84 -7.58 -16.77 5.70
C ASN A 84 -7.89 -18.17 6.23
N ASN A 85 -8.28 -18.28 7.51
CA ASN A 85 -8.67 -19.57 8.09
C ASN A 85 -9.91 -20.15 7.40
N ILE A 86 -10.95 -19.33 7.16
CA ILE A 86 -12.16 -19.75 6.42
C ILE A 86 -11.80 -20.19 4.99
N ALA A 87 -10.92 -19.46 4.32
CA ALA A 87 -10.49 -19.80 2.96
C ALA A 87 -9.77 -21.16 2.89
N MET A 88 -8.91 -21.48 3.88
CA MET A 88 -8.29 -22.80 3.97
C MET A 88 -9.32 -23.92 4.23
N GLU A 89 -10.28 -23.69 5.13
CA GLU A 89 -11.32 -24.69 5.43
C GLU A 89 -12.26 -24.97 4.24
N LEU A 90 -12.46 -24.01 3.33
CA LEU A 90 -13.24 -24.21 2.11
C LEU A 90 -12.48 -25.01 1.04
N ASP A 91 -11.16 -24.83 0.93
CA ASP A 91 -10.32 -25.55 -0.05
C ASP A 91 -10.13 -27.03 0.33
N ASP A 92 -10.05 -27.32 1.63
CA ASP A 92 -10.00 -28.70 2.14
C ASP A 92 -11.32 -29.46 1.95
N ASN A 93 -12.47 -28.77 1.94
CA ASN A 93 -13.79 -29.39 1.74
C ASN A 93 -14.10 -29.68 0.26
N ILE A 94 -13.57 -28.91 -0.69
CA ILE A 94 -13.80 -29.15 -2.13
C ILE A 94 -13.05 -30.40 -2.62
N ASN A 95 -11.92 -30.74 -2.01
CA ASN A 95 -11.10 -31.89 -2.42
C ASN A 95 -11.59 -33.26 -1.91
N ASN A 96 -12.66 -33.31 -1.10
CA ASN A 96 -13.16 -34.56 -0.51
C ASN A 96 -14.40 -35.16 -1.22
N ASP A 97 -14.93 -34.54 -2.27
CA ASP A 97 -16.17 -34.98 -2.95
C ASP A 97 -15.97 -35.60 -4.36
N VAL A 98 -14.78 -36.12 -4.69
CA VAL A 98 -14.56 -36.86 -5.96
C VAL A 98 -14.02 -38.26 -5.69
N GLU A 99 -14.88 -39.13 -5.17
CA GLU A 99 -14.73 -40.58 -5.32
C GLU A 99 -16.06 -41.14 -5.85
N LEU A 100 -16.25 -41.04 -7.17
CA LEU A 100 -17.30 -41.78 -7.88
C LEU A 100 -16.65 -43.02 -8.49
N ASP A 101 -17.03 -44.16 -7.92
CA ASP A 101 -16.70 -45.53 -8.33
C ASP A 101 -16.90 -45.73 -9.85
N PRO A 102 -15.95 -46.35 -10.58
CA PRO A 102 -16.19 -46.74 -11.96
C PRO A 102 -16.86 -48.12 -12.00
N GLU A 103 -18.10 -48.17 -12.50
CA GLU A 103 -18.71 -49.40 -13.07
C GLU A 103 -18.01 -49.83 -14.37
#